data_AF-A0A661R5K9-F1
#
_entry.id   AF-A0A661R5K9-F1
#
_cell.length_a   1.000
_cell.length_b   1.000
_cell.length_c   1.000
_cell.angle_alpha   90.00
_cell.angle_beta   90.00
_cell.angle_gamma   90.00
#
_symmetry.space_group_name_H-M   'P 1'
#
loop_
_entity.id
_entity.type
_entity.pdbx_description
1 polymer ?
#
loop_
_entity_poly.entity_id
_entity_poly.type
_entity_poly.pdbx_seq_one_letter_code
_entity_poly.pdbx_strand_id
1 'polypeptide(L)'
;LYLYLVDHGGNQKFQISSKTQEVITAAQLNNALDEFQTKTTCPVVLIIEACYSGSFVDALTNDRQSLDRAVITSSDWDEQSMIESAGSVSFTRFLFRELSKGRQFDEALKTAENKLASDAFKQIYKKQSPQSYLAGLGDRRLGSPYAIADYAPASETSKFLEVNGEDGITIDETSPSSILLSAKIFFVTGIKRVWATALPPSYEPPSITDDFVTTDLSAVTVELVYNQVKNQYEAVHDLKEPLEYGTYTITYFLEEIDGNIISNASTESTEEDTDEIT
;
A
#
# COMPACT_ATOMS: atom_id res chain seq x y z
N LEU A 1 0.72 -1.62 26.04
CA LEU A 1 -0.29 -1.46 24.96
C LEU A 1 0.44 -1.42 23.64
N TYR A 2 0.01 -2.23 22.66
CA TYR A 2 0.41 -2.08 21.26
C TYR A 2 -0.78 -1.49 20.52
N LEU A 3 -0.58 -0.36 19.85
CA LEU A 3 -1.58 0.29 19.02
C LEU A 3 -1.02 0.38 17.59
N TYR A 4 -1.76 -0.18 16.64
CA TYR A 4 -1.42 -0.12 15.22
C TYR A 4 -2.55 0.60 14.48
N LEU A 5 -2.20 1.68 13.78
CA LEU A 5 -3.11 2.51 13.00
C LEU A 5 -2.71 2.42 11.54
N VAL A 6 -3.69 2.16 10.66
CA VAL A 6 -3.48 2.08 9.21
C VAL A 6 -4.70 2.63 8.49
N ASP A 7 -4.52 3.75 7.79
CA ASP A 7 -5.52 4.43 6.95
C ASP A 7 -4.86 5.67 6.29
N HIS A 8 -5.65 6.56 5.74
CA HIS A 8 -5.25 7.88 5.28
C HIS A 8 -4.75 8.77 6.42
N GLY A 9 -3.67 9.49 6.12
CA GLY A 9 -3.10 10.50 6.99
C GLY A 9 -2.97 11.83 6.28
N GLY A 10 -2.93 12.88 7.09
CA GLY A 10 -2.55 14.23 6.73
C GLY A 10 -1.60 14.76 7.80
N ASN A 11 -1.01 15.94 7.57
CA ASN A 11 -0.15 16.55 8.58
C ASN A 11 -0.89 16.68 9.93
N GLN A 12 -0.38 15.99 10.95
CA GLN A 12 -0.93 15.84 12.31
C GLN A 12 -2.38 15.33 12.38
N LYS A 13 -2.83 14.58 11.37
CA LYS A 13 -4.21 14.09 11.25
C LYS A 13 -4.23 12.64 10.76
N PHE A 14 -5.09 11.83 11.35
CA PHE A 14 -5.32 10.45 10.95
C PHE A 14 -6.82 10.22 10.81
N GLN A 15 -7.25 9.63 9.69
CA GLN A 15 -8.65 9.35 9.44
C GLN A 15 -9.08 8.07 10.18
N ILE A 16 -10.09 8.16 11.03
CA ILE A 16 -10.66 7.01 11.76
C ILE A 16 -11.83 6.39 10.97
N SER A 17 -12.54 7.22 10.21
CA SER A 17 -13.68 6.79 9.42
C SER A 17 -13.77 7.55 8.11
N SER A 18 -13.64 6.82 7.01
CA SER A 18 -13.87 7.32 5.65
C SER A 18 -15.31 7.77 5.43
N LYS A 19 -16.27 7.05 6.02
CA LYS A 19 -17.71 7.31 5.86
C LYS A 19 -18.18 8.60 6.53
N THR A 20 -17.70 8.87 7.74
CA THR A 20 -18.09 10.05 8.53
C THR A 20 -17.07 11.17 8.45
N GLN A 21 -15.95 10.95 7.75
CA GLN A 21 -14.79 11.86 7.70
C GLN A 21 -14.26 12.20 9.10
N GLU A 22 -14.39 11.26 10.04
CA GLU A 22 -13.90 11.45 11.39
C GLU A 22 -12.38 11.34 11.39
N VAL A 23 -11.74 12.33 12.03
CA VAL A 23 -10.28 12.46 12.08
C VAL A 23 -9.88 12.63 13.54
N ILE A 24 -8.81 11.94 13.92
CA ILE A 24 -8.07 12.22 15.14
C ILE A 24 -6.82 13.01 14.82
N THR A 25 -6.60 14.08 15.57
CA THR A 25 -5.36 14.86 15.50
C THR A 25 -4.26 14.26 16.35
N ALA A 26 -3.00 14.56 16.04
CA ALA A 26 -1.86 14.15 16.85
C ALA A 26 -2.01 14.61 18.31
N ALA A 27 -2.48 15.85 18.55
CA ALA A 27 -2.74 16.38 19.88
C ALA A 27 -3.85 15.61 20.65
N GLN A 28 -4.95 15.24 19.98
CA GLN A 28 -6.01 14.45 20.61
C GLN A 28 -5.55 13.04 20.96
N LEU A 29 -4.83 12.37 20.05
CA LEU A 29 -4.25 11.06 20.30
C LEU A 29 -3.23 11.14 21.44
N ASN A 30 -2.41 12.18 21.46
CA ASN A 30 -1.44 12.44 22.52
C ASN A 30 -2.10 12.49 23.91
N ASN A 31 -3.13 13.33 24.05
CA ASN A 31 -3.86 13.52 25.30
C ASN A 31 -4.54 12.23 25.76
N ALA A 32 -5.14 11.46 24.84
CA ALA A 32 -5.79 10.20 25.15
C ALA A 32 -4.78 9.15 25.67
N LEU A 33 -3.62 9.05 25.02
CA LEU A 33 -2.55 8.16 25.46
C LEU A 33 -1.93 8.62 26.80
N ASP A 34 -1.90 9.91 27.09
CA ASP A 34 -1.42 10.44 28.37
C ASP A 34 -2.32 10.08 29.52
N GLU A 35 -3.62 10.26 29.32
CA GLU A 35 -4.61 9.86 30.29
C GLU A 35 -4.51 8.35 30.56
N PHE A 36 -4.37 7.54 29.50
CA PHE A 36 -4.19 6.10 29.61
C PHE A 36 -2.92 5.74 30.40
N GLN A 37 -1.75 6.27 30.04
CA GLN A 37 -0.49 5.92 30.69
C GLN A 37 -0.42 6.45 32.14
N THR A 38 -1.01 7.61 32.42
CA THR A 38 -1.11 8.16 33.78
C THR A 38 -1.95 7.26 34.68
N LYS A 39 -3.05 6.71 34.16
CA LYS A 39 -3.96 5.85 34.93
C LYS A 39 -3.45 4.42 35.12
N THR A 40 -2.68 3.91 34.17
CA THR A 40 -2.35 2.48 34.09
C THR A 40 -0.88 2.15 34.27
N THR A 41 -0.01 3.15 34.16
CA THR A 41 1.46 3.01 34.05
C THR A 41 1.93 2.07 32.94
N CYS A 42 1.03 1.68 32.02
CA CYS A 42 1.31 0.74 30.95
C CYS A 42 2.15 1.43 29.86
N PRO A 43 3.32 0.87 29.47
CA PRO A 43 4.07 1.34 28.31
C PRO A 43 3.26 1.24 27.02
N VAL A 44 3.51 2.15 26.07
CA VAL A 44 2.81 2.20 24.78
C VAL A 44 3.80 2.01 23.63
N VAL A 45 3.44 1.16 22.68
CA VAL A 45 4.08 1.09 21.36
C VAL A 45 3.02 1.47 20.34
N LEU A 46 3.25 2.58 19.66
CA LEU A 46 2.38 3.08 18.60
C LEU A 46 3.07 2.88 17.25
N ILE A 47 2.37 2.24 16.32
CA ILE A 47 2.82 2.05 14.95
C ILE A 47 1.76 2.68 14.04
N ILE A 48 2.16 3.58 13.15
CA ILE A 48 1.27 4.31 12.24
C ILE A 48 1.71 4.09 10.80
N GLU A 49 0.85 3.46 10.00
CA GLU A 49 1.00 3.32 8.55
C GLU A 49 0.02 4.29 7.86
N ALA A 50 0.48 5.51 7.55
CA ALA A 50 -0.34 6.55 6.93
C ALA A 50 0.52 7.65 6.28
N CYS A 51 -0.01 8.36 5.29
CA CYS A 51 0.65 9.55 4.74
C CYS A 51 0.90 10.60 5.83
N TYR A 52 2.04 11.28 5.76
CA TYR A 52 2.48 12.30 6.71
C TYR A 52 2.58 11.79 8.15
N SER A 53 2.65 10.47 8.37
CA SER A 53 2.61 9.88 9.70
C SER A 53 3.78 10.33 10.58
N GLY A 54 4.94 10.64 10.01
CA GLY A 54 6.08 11.24 10.72
C GLY A 54 5.74 12.53 11.47
N SER A 55 4.71 13.29 11.04
CA SER A 55 4.22 14.48 11.74
C SER A 55 3.66 14.20 13.15
N PHE A 56 3.37 12.93 13.47
CA PHE A 56 2.94 12.51 14.80
C PHE A 56 4.11 12.26 15.76
N VAL A 57 5.33 12.03 15.27
CA VAL A 57 6.47 11.66 16.12
C VAL A 57 6.69 12.74 17.17
N ASP A 58 7.04 13.95 16.72
CA ASP A 58 7.28 15.09 17.60
C ASP A 58 6.09 15.41 18.51
N ALA A 59 4.87 15.40 17.97
CA ALA A 59 3.66 15.69 18.76
C ALA A 59 3.39 14.66 19.87
N LEU A 60 3.85 13.42 19.68
CA LEU A 60 3.65 12.33 20.62
C LEU A 60 4.85 12.06 21.54
N THR A 61 6.01 12.65 21.25
CA THR A 61 7.27 12.37 21.97
C THR A 61 7.90 13.60 22.62
N ASN A 62 7.67 14.81 22.08
CA ASN A 62 8.21 16.04 22.67
C ASN A 62 7.61 16.25 24.08
N ASP A 63 8.45 16.69 25.01
CA ASP A 63 8.18 16.93 26.44
C ASP A 63 8.05 15.70 27.36
N ARG A 64 8.50 14.50 26.95
CA ARG A 64 8.33 13.27 27.73
C ARG A 64 9.62 12.70 28.28
N GLN A 65 9.97 13.09 29.50
CA GLN A 65 11.07 12.45 30.24
C GLN A 65 10.63 11.21 31.03
N SER A 66 9.33 10.89 31.14
CA SER A 66 8.84 9.91 32.13
C SER A 66 7.80 8.88 31.64
N LEU A 67 7.35 8.93 30.38
CA LEU A 67 6.37 7.98 29.84
C LEU A 67 7.01 7.10 28.77
N ASP A 68 7.12 5.79 29.04
CA ASP A 68 7.62 4.79 28.08
C ASP A 68 6.66 4.67 26.89
N ARG A 69 6.88 5.50 25.86
CA ARG A 69 6.11 5.51 24.62
C ARG A 69 7.05 5.45 23.43
N ALA A 70 6.99 4.35 22.69
CA ALA A 70 7.62 4.25 21.38
C ALA A 70 6.62 4.63 20.28
N VAL A 71 7.10 5.32 19.24
CA VAL A 71 6.33 5.73 18.07
C VAL A 71 7.11 5.32 16.83
N ILE A 72 6.48 4.59 15.94
CA ILE A 72 7.03 4.12 14.66
C ILE A 72 6.05 4.54 13.58
N THR A 73 6.55 5.13 12.51
CA THR A 73 5.73 5.73 11.44
C THR A 73 6.28 5.33 10.07
N SER A 74 5.41 5.24 9.08
CA SER A 74 5.76 4.71 7.76
C SER A 74 6.30 5.75 6.78
N SER A 75 6.22 7.04 7.08
CA SER A 75 6.70 8.15 6.25
C SER A 75 7.26 9.28 7.12
N ASP A 76 7.99 10.22 6.53
CA ASP A 76 8.32 11.48 7.18
C ASP A 76 7.08 12.42 7.24
N TRP A 77 7.23 13.60 7.85
CA TRP A 77 6.17 14.57 8.10
C TRP A 77 5.61 15.24 6.85
N ASP A 78 6.37 15.27 5.75
CA ASP A 78 6.02 15.87 4.44
C ASP A 78 5.95 14.83 3.30
N GLU A 79 5.88 13.55 3.66
CA GLU A 79 5.93 12.44 2.72
C GLU A 79 4.62 11.62 2.70
N GLN A 80 4.32 11.00 1.56
CA GLN A 80 3.24 10.05 1.46
C GLN A 80 3.70 8.65 1.91
N SER A 81 2.77 7.88 2.47
CA SER A 81 2.98 6.46 2.72
C SER A 81 2.19 5.65 1.71
N MET A 82 2.87 4.75 1.03
CA MET A 82 2.29 3.88 0.02
C MET A 82 2.11 2.47 0.59
N ILE A 83 0.96 1.89 0.30
CA ILE A 83 0.65 0.49 0.55
C ILE A 83 0.25 -0.09 -0.80
N GLU A 84 0.91 -1.17 -1.23
CA GLU A 84 0.51 -1.88 -2.45
C GLU A 84 -0.91 -2.46 -2.31
N SER A 85 -1.63 -2.57 -3.41
CA SER A 85 -3.00 -3.09 -3.56
C SER A 85 -3.17 -4.57 -3.19
N ALA A 86 -2.88 -4.91 -1.94
CA ALA A 86 -3.16 -6.16 -1.22
C ALA A 86 -2.51 -6.13 0.19
N GLY A 87 -1.80 -5.05 0.55
CA GLY A 87 -0.93 -5.02 1.73
C GLY A 87 0.32 -5.90 1.58
N SER A 88 0.62 -6.37 0.36
CA SER A 88 1.76 -7.25 0.10
C SER A 88 3.10 -6.54 0.29
N VAL A 89 3.12 -5.23 0.00
CA VAL A 89 4.26 -4.33 0.19
C VAL A 89 3.81 -3.08 0.95
N SER A 90 4.28 -2.98 2.18
CA SER A 90 4.24 -1.76 3.00
C SER A 90 5.41 -1.79 3.98
N PHE A 91 5.72 -0.64 4.56
CA PHE A 91 6.74 -0.57 5.61
C PHE A 91 6.38 -1.48 6.80
N THR A 92 5.15 -1.36 7.30
CA THR A 92 4.68 -2.14 8.47
C THR A 92 4.57 -3.63 8.19
N ARG A 93 4.25 -4.05 6.95
CA ARG A 93 4.33 -5.46 6.51
C ARG A 93 5.74 -6.01 6.67
N PHE A 94 6.75 -5.28 6.20
CA PHE A 94 8.15 -5.69 6.35
C PHE A 94 8.60 -5.68 7.80
N LEU A 95 8.23 -4.66 8.57
CA LEU A 95 8.54 -4.56 10.00
C LEU A 95 7.98 -5.75 10.78
N PHE A 96 6.69 -6.03 10.64
CA PHE A 96 6.01 -7.12 11.36
C PHE A 96 6.56 -8.49 10.98
N ARG A 97 6.96 -8.70 9.72
CA ARG A 97 7.63 -9.95 9.30
C ARG A 97 9.00 -10.15 9.95
N GLU A 98 9.74 -9.09 10.23
CA GLU A 98 11.04 -9.22 10.90
C GLU A 98 10.86 -9.36 12.42
N LEU A 99 9.89 -8.66 13.01
CA LEU A 99 9.51 -8.86 14.41
C LEU A 99 9.01 -10.28 14.69
N SER A 100 8.23 -10.88 13.77
CA SER A 100 7.73 -12.27 13.91
C SER A 100 8.84 -13.33 13.86
N LYS A 101 9.99 -13.01 13.23
CA LYS A 101 11.20 -13.84 13.26
C LYS A 101 11.97 -13.72 14.58
N GLY A 102 11.47 -12.94 15.53
CA GLY A 102 12.11 -12.72 16.82
C GLY A 102 13.29 -11.75 16.76
N ARG A 103 13.39 -10.92 15.71
CA ARG A 103 14.39 -9.85 15.64
C ARG A 103 14.11 -8.76 16.67
N GLN A 104 15.16 -8.03 17.03
CA GLN A 104 15.06 -6.83 17.85
C GLN A 104 14.41 -5.69 17.06
N PHE A 105 13.84 -4.69 17.75
CA PHE A 105 13.16 -3.58 17.08
C PHE A 105 14.09 -2.79 16.15
N ASP A 106 15.31 -2.50 16.59
CA ASP A 106 16.31 -1.79 15.78
C ASP A 106 16.65 -2.54 14.48
N GLU A 107 16.85 -3.85 14.59
CA GLU A 107 17.16 -4.74 13.48
C GLU A 107 15.97 -4.89 12.52
N ALA A 108 14.76 -5.05 13.07
CA ALA A 108 13.54 -5.19 12.30
C ALA A 108 13.21 -3.91 11.51
N LEU A 109 13.32 -2.74 12.15
CA LEU A 109 13.13 -1.43 11.51
C LEU A 109 14.13 -1.22 10.38
N LYS A 110 15.42 -1.36 10.67
CA LYS A 110 16.48 -1.21 9.66
C LYS A 110 16.28 -2.17 8.49
N THR A 111 15.84 -3.40 8.75
CA THR A 111 15.57 -4.37 7.68
C THR A 111 14.34 -3.98 6.86
N ALA A 112 13.29 -3.45 7.47
CA ALA A 112 12.10 -2.96 6.77
C ALA A 112 12.41 -1.74 5.90
N GLU A 113 13.16 -0.76 6.44
CA GLU A 113 13.65 0.41 5.71
C GLU A 113 14.51 0.00 4.50
N ASN A 114 15.50 -0.89 4.71
CA ASN A 114 16.36 -1.37 3.63
C ASN A 114 15.59 -2.13 2.55
N LYS A 115 14.53 -2.86 2.91
CA LYS A 115 13.66 -3.54 1.94
C LYS A 115 12.89 -2.52 1.12
N LEU A 116 12.27 -1.53 1.77
CA LEU A 116 11.56 -0.45 1.09
C LEU A 116 12.47 0.32 0.11
N ALA A 117 13.74 0.52 0.50
CA ALA A 117 14.76 1.19 -0.32
C ALA A 117 15.50 0.27 -1.33
N SER A 118 15.16 -1.02 -1.41
CA SER A 118 15.83 -1.97 -2.30
C SER A 118 15.49 -1.74 -3.77
N ASP A 119 16.32 -2.22 -4.70
CA ASP A 119 16.11 -2.05 -6.15
C ASP A 119 14.74 -2.51 -6.64
N ALA A 120 14.15 -3.52 -5.99
CA ALA A 120 12.82 -4.05 -6.31
C ALA A 120 11.68 -3.06 -6.01
N PHE A 121 11.83 -2.19 -5.01
CA PHE A 121 10.75 -1.33 -4.51
C PHE A 121 11.08 0.17 -4.63
N LYS A 122 12.37 0.54 -4.70
CA LYS A 122 12.84 1.93 -4.62
C LYS A 122 12.23 2.89 -5.62
N GLN A 123 11.73 2.41 -6.77
CA GLN A 123 11.11 3.29 -7.76
C GLN A 123 9.76 3.83 -7.28
N ILE A 124 8.98 3.00 -6.60
CA ILE A 124 7.66 3.35 -6.09
C ILE A 124 7.78 4.08 -4.75
N TYR A 125 8.63 3.59 -3.84
CA TYR A 125 8.72 4.08 -2.45
C TYR A 125 9.86 5.08 -2.22
N LYS A 126 10.42 5.68 -3.28
CA LYS A 126 11.62 6.53 -3.23
C LYS A 126 11.54 7.70 -2.24
N LYS A 127 10.32 8.22 -2.04
CA LYS A 127 10.01 9.39 -1.20
C LYS A 127 9.29 9.01 0.08
N GLN A 128 9.45 7.77 0.53
CA GLN A 128 8.89 7.28 1.76
C GLN A 128 10.02 6.88 2.71
N SER A 129 10.14 7.65 3.77
CA SER A 129 11.20 7.58 4.77
C SER A 129 10.56 7.32 6.15
N PRO A 130 10.38 6.06 6.54
CA PRO A 130 9.86 5.71 7.85
C PRO A 130 10.64 6.38 8.99
N GLN A 131 9.93 6.87 10.01
CA GLN A 131 10.54 7.49 11.21
C GLN A 131 10.28 6.64 12.45
N SER A 132 11.19 6.69 13.42
CA SER A 132 10.99 6.00 14.70
C SER A 132 11.57 6.75 15.90
N TYR A 133 10.84 6.69 17.01
CA TYR A 133 11.29 7.01 18.36
C TYR A 133 11.05 5.78 19.25
N LEU A 134 12.11 5.10 19.66
CA LEU A 134 11.99 3.77 20.27
C LEU A 134 11.89 3.75 21.79
N ALA A 135 12.12 4.88 22.50
CA ALA A 135 12.04 4.95 23.95
C ALA A 135 12.74 3.77 24.69
N GLY A 136 13.93 3.35 24.23
CA GLY A 136 14.66 2.23 24.84
C GLY A 136 14.13 0.82 24.50
N LEU A 137 13.29 0.68 23.47
CA LEU A 137 12.85 -0.61 22.94
C LEU A 137 13.81 -1.22 21.90
N GLY A 138 14.84 -0.50 21.47
CA GLY A 138 15.68 -0.89 20.33
C GLY A 138 16.21 -2.33 20.40
N ASP A 139 16.84 -2.70 21.51
CA ASP A 139 17.43 -4.02 21.76
C ASP A 139 16.42 -5.07 22.27
N ARG A 140 15.14 -4.68 22.40
CA ARG A 140 14.07 -5.56 22.87
C ARG A 140 13.46 -6.32 21.70
N ARG A 141 12.90 -7.49 22.02
CA ARG A 141 12.12 -8.32 21.10
C ARG A 141 10.64 -8.23 21.45
N LEU A 142 9.78 -8.46 20.46
CA LEU A 142 8.36 -8.67 20.72
C LEU A 142 8.19 -9.93 21.57
N GLY A 143 7.65 -9.79 22.79
CA GLY A 143 7.53 -10.88 23.78
C GLY A 143 6.23 -11.69 23.63
N SER A 144 6.27 -12.98 24.04
CA SER A 144 5.22 -14.00 23.84
C SER A 144 5.06 -14.42 22.37
N PRO A 145 4.51 -15.61 22.01
CA PRO A 145 4.09 -15.86 20.63
C PRO A 145 2.99 -14.87 20.26
N TYR A 146 3.40 -13.72 19.72
CA TYR A 146 2.54 -12.87 18.93
C TYR A 146 2.33 -13.64 17.62
N ALA A 147 1.26 -14.43 17.57
CA ALA A 147 0.69 -14.80 16.30
C ALA A 147 0.21 -13.48 15.68
N ILE A 148 1.02 -12.90 14.79
CA ILE A 148 0.43 -12.27 13.62
C ILE A 148 -0.21 -13.47 12.93
N ALA A 149 -1.47 -13.76 13.27
CA ALA A 149 -2.31 -14.57 12.42
C ALA A 149 -2.05 -14.01 11.03
N ASP A 150 -1.52 -14.88 10.19
CA ASP A 150 -1.26 -14.63 8.78
C ASP A 150 -2.00 -13.38 8.32
N TYR A 151 -1.29 -12.29 8.03
CA TYR A 151 -1.96 -11.10 7.49
C TYR A 151 -2.35 -11.46 6.05
N ALA A 152 -3.43 -12.21 6.00
CA ALA A 152 -4.24 -12.69 4.93
C ALA A 152 -5.60 -12.77 5.60
N PRO A 153 -6.54 -11.82 5.37
CA PRO A 153 -7.91 -12.29 5.33
C PRO A 153 -7.91 -13.32 4.21
N ALA A 154 -7.77 -14.61 4.54
CA ALA A 154 -8.15 -15.71 3.67
C ALA A 154 -9.68 -15.69 3.55
N SER A 155 -10.20 -14.60 3.01
CA SER A 155 -11.24 -14.64 2.00
C SER A 155 -10.47 -14.88 0.71
N GLU A 156 -10.95 -15.74 -0.18
CA GLU A 156 -10.57 -15.55 -1.58
C GLU A 156 -10.70 -14.05 -1.88
N THR A 157 -9.62 -13.43 -2.36
CA THR A 157 -9.69 -12.05 -2.80
C THR A 157 -10.10 -12.08 -4.26
N SER A 158 -10.85 -11.06 -4.69
CA SER A 158 -11.10 -10.88 -6.11
C SER A 158 -9.74 -10.79 -6.82
N LYS A 159 -9.62 -11.41 -7.98
CA LYS A 159 -8.34 -11.54 -8.69
C LYS A 159 -8.56 -11.61 -10.18
N PHE A 160 -7.57 -11.12 -10.91
CA PHE A 160 -7.49 -11.34 -12.34
C PHE A 160 -7.03 -12.78 -12.59
N LEU A 161 -7.79 -13.50 -13.41
CA LEU A 161 -7.48 -14.88 -13.80
C LEU A 161 -6.67 -14.92 -15.09
N GLU A 162 -6.97 -14.00 -16.01
CA GLU A 162 -6.33 -13.88 -17.31
C GLU A 162 -6.48 -12.43 -17.77
N VAL A 163 -5.40 -11.85 -18.28
CA VAL A 163 -5.42 -10.52 -18.87
C VAL A 163 -4.64 -10.49 -20.19
N ASN A 164 -5.00 -9.60 -21.09
CA ASN A 164 -4.20 -9.35 -22.30
C ASN A 164 -3.07 -8.36 -22.00
N GLY A 165 -1.84 -8.66 -22.42
CA GLY A 165 -0.72 -7.76 -22.22
C GLY A 165 -0.10 -7.80 -20.83
N GLU A 166 -0.16 -8.94 -20.13
CA GLU A 166 0.46 -9.14 -18.82
C GLU A 166 1.96 -8.80 -18.82
N ASP A 167 2.69 -9.21 -19.86
CA ASP A 167 4.10 -8.89 -20.08
C ASP A 167 4.31 -7.54 -20.81
N GLY A 168 3.26 -6.73 -20.92
CA GLY A 168 3.21 -5.52 -21.75
C GLY A 168 2.85 -5.80 -23.22
N ILE A 169 2.58 -4.72 -23.95
CA ILE A 169 2.19 -4.78 -25.37
C ILE A 169 3.16 -3.92 -26.18
N THR A 170 3.84 -4.54 -27.14
CA THR A 170 4.80 -3.82 -28.00
C THR A 170 4.09 -3.22 -29.21
N ILE A 171 4.25 -1.91 -29.39
CA ILE A 171 3.74 -1.14 -30.52
C ILE A 171 4.89 -0.80 -31.45
N ASP A 172 4.74 -1.15 -32.73
CA ASP A 172 5.68 -0.87 -33.81
C ASP A 172 4.99 -0.28 -35.06
N GLU A 173 5.74 -0.07 -36.14
CA GLU A 173 5.23 0.51 -37.39
C GLU A 173 4.12 -0.31 -38.07
N THR A 174 3.97 -1.58 -37.72
CA THR A 174 2.94 -2.49 -38.26
C THR A 174 1.72 -2.65 -37.36
N SER A 175 1.83 -2.15 -36.13
CA SER A 175 0.82 -2.28 -35.09
C SER A 175 -0.36 -1.32 -35.35
N PRO A 176 -1.59 -1.69 -34.94
CA PRO A 176 -2.72 -0.76 -34.98
C PRO A 176 -2.49 0.42 -34.02
N SER A 177 -3.11 1.57 -34.30
CA SER A 177 -3.10 2.75 -33.42
C SER A 177 -4.01 2.60 -32.19
N SER A 178 -4.24 1.36 -31.74
CA SER A 178 -5.06 1.04 -30.59
C SER A 178 -4.65 -0.28 -29.95
N ILE A 179 -4.91 -0.40 -28.66
CA ILE A 179 -4.64 -1.59 -27.86
C ILE A 179 -5.97 -2.23 -27.49
N LEU A 180 -6.12 -3.52 -27.80
CA LEU A 180 -7.24 -4.33 -27.33
C LEU A 180 -6.92 -4.85 -25.93
N LEU A 181 -7.78 -4.56 -24.97
CA LEU A 181 -7.60 -4.95 -23.57
C LEU A 181 -8.72 -5.88 -23.15
N SER A 182 -8.37 -6.95 -22.44
CA SER A 182 -9.34 -7.91 -21.93
C SER A 182 -8.92 -8.49 -20.60
N ALA A 183 -9.89 -8.72 -19.71
CA ALA A 183 -9.66 -9.28 -18.39
C ALA A 183 -10.76 -10.27 -17.99
N LYS A 184 -10.36 -11.49 -17.59
CA LYS A 184 -11.21 -12.43 -16.84
C LYS A 184 -10.94 -12.26 -15.36
N ILE A 185 -12.01 -12.19 -14.58
CA ILE A 185 -11.95 -11.81 -13.17
C ILE A 185 -12.74 -12.81 -12.35
N PHE A 186 -12.12 -13.32 -11.29
CA PHE A 186 -12.82 -13.94 -10.18
C PHE A 186 -13.15 -12.83 -9.17
N PHE A 187 -14.39 -12.77 -8.68
CA PHE A 187 -14.79 -11.76 -7.71
C PHE A 187 -15.58 -12.35 -6.54
N VAL A 188 -15.37 -11.79 -5.35
CA VAL A 188 -16.04 -12.19 -4.11
C VAL A 188 -17.15 -11.22 -3.73
N THR A 189 -16.94 -9.92 -3.94
CA THR A 189 -18.01 -8.93 -3.87
C THR A 189 -18.31 -8.39 -5.27
N GLY A 190 -19.50 -7.80 -5.46
CA GLY A 190 -19.91 -7.30 -6.78
C GLY A 190 -18.91 -6.29 -7.35
N ILE A 191 -18.72 -6.31 -8.67
CA ILE A 191 -17.83 -5.36 -9.34
C ILE A 191 -18.56 -4.04 -9.58
N LYS A 192 -17.96 -2.94 -9.14
CA LYS A 192 -18.44 -1.57 -9.40
C LYS A 192 -17.92 -1.04 -10.74
N ARG A 193 -16.64 -1.23 -11.04
CA ARG A 193 -16.04 -0.94 -12.35
C ARG A 193 -14.71 -1.67 -12.57
N VAL A 194 -14.27 -1.75 -13.82
CA VAL A 194 -12.98 -2.33 -14.23
C VAL A 194 -12.35 -1.38 -15.23
N TRP A 195 -11.08 -1.04 -15.04
CA TRP A 195 -10.34 -0.19 -15.96
C TRP A 195 -8.92 -0.71 -16.14
N ALA A 196 -8.22 -0.20 -17.13
CA ALA A 196 -6.81 -0.50 -17.36
C ALA A 196 -6.05 0.77 -17.70
N THR A 197 -4.77 0.79 -17.34
CA THR A 197 -3.81 1.80 -17.77
C THR A 197 -2.88 1.23 -18.83
N ALA A 198 -2.61 2.00 -19.88
CA ALA A 198 -1.60 1.72 -20.88
C ALA A 198 -0.55 2.81 -20.83
N LEU A 199 0.53 2.57 -20.09
CA LEU A 199 1.62 3.53 -19.94
C LEU A 199 2.61 3.37 -21.09
N PRO A 200 2.91 4.44 -21.84
CA PRO A 200 3.93 4.37 -22.88
C PRO A 200 5.34 4.17 -22.29
N PRO A 201 6.31 3.70 -23.09
CA PRO A 201 7.68 3.43 -22.62
C PRO A 201 8.43 4.65 -22.07
N SER A 202 8.08 5.87 -22.49
CA SER A 202 8.64 7.13 -21.99
C SER A 202 7.87 7.76 -20.85
N TYR A 203 6.86 7.08 -20.31
CA TYR A 203 6.06 7.62 -19.21
C TYR A 203 6.92 7.95 -17.99
N GLU A 204 6.85 9.20 -17.55
CA GLU A 204 7.48 9.68 -16.33
C GLU A 204 6.38 10.13 -15.36
N PRO A 205 6.41 9.71 -14.08
CA PRO A 205 5.45 10.18 -13.09
C PRO A 205 5.50 11.70 -12.97
N PRO A 206 4.35 12.39 -12.92
CA PRO A 206 4.32 13.83 -12.79
C PRO A 206 4.91 14.27 -11.45
N SER A 207 5.47 15.48 -11.44
CA SER A 207 5.98 16.13 -10.24
C SER A 207 4.86 16.39 -9.22
N ILE A 208 5.19 16.30 -7.92
CA ILE A 208 4.27 16.57 -6.80
C ILE A 208 3.69 17.98 -6.95
N THR A 209 2.37 18.07 -6.91
CA THR A 209 1.58 19.33 -6.95
C THR A 209 1.12 19.72 -5.55
N ASP A 210 0.33 20.80 -5.43
CA ASP A 210 -0.27 21.26 -4.17
C ASP A 210 -1.06 20.16 -3.42
N ASP A 211 -1.21 20.34 -2.11
CA ASP A 211 -2.00 19.46 -1.25
C ASP A 211 -3.39 19.17 -1.84
N PHE A 212 -3.80 17.90 -1.82
CA PHE A 212 -5.10 17.43 -2.31
C PHE A 212 -5.35 17.57 -3.83
N VAL A 213 -4.34 17.93 -4.64
CA VAL A 213 -4.45 17.96 -6.11
C VAL A 213 -4.13 16.58 -6.71
N THR A 214 -5.00 16.10 -7.59
CA THR A 214 -4.84 14.82 -8.29
C THR A 214 -4.37 15.00 -9.72
N THR A 215 -3.46 14.12 -10.14
CA THR A 215 -3.01 14.03 -11.54
C THR A 215 -4.13 13.51 -12.43
N ASP A 216 -4.31 14.12 -13.62
CA ASP A 216 -5.20 13.59 -14.66
C ASP A 216 -4.53 12.44 -15.43
N LEU A 217 -5.05 11.22 -15.22
CA LEU A 217 -4.60 9.99 -15.89
C LEU A 217 -5.55 9.54 -17.00
N SER A 218 -6.55 10.35 -17.37
CA SER A 218 -7.55 9.99 -18.37
C SER A 218 -6.94 9.66 -19.74
N ALA A 219 -5.77 10.24 -20.05
CA ALA A 219 -5.05 10.00 -21.29
C ALA A 219 -4.51 8.58 -21.44
N VAL A 220 -4.23 7.91 -20.33
CA VAL A 220 -3.61 6.58 -20.29
C VAL A 220 -4.54 5.55 -19.66
N THR A 221 -5.77 5.92 -19.31
CA THR A 221 -6.74 5.08 -18.61
C THR A 221 -7.94 4.81 -19.51
N VAL A 222 -8.43 3.56 -19.52
CA VAL A 222 -9.66 3.18 -20.22
C VAL A 222 -10.53 2.29 -19.36
N GLU A 223 -11.83 2.54 -19.34
CA GLU A 223 -12.82 1.71 -18.67
C GLU A 223 -13.18 0.48 -19.54
N LEU A 224 -13.27 -0.69 -18.92
CA LEU A 224 -13.65 -1.94 -19.57
C LEU A 224 -15.13 -2.25 -19.33
N VAL A 225 -15.76 -2.83 -20.35
CA VAL A 225 -17.17 -3.22 -20.32
C VAL A 225 -17.29 -4.74 -20.30
N TYR A 226 -18.21 -5.25 -19.48
CA TYR A 226 -18.44 -6.69 -19.38
C TYR A 226 -19.11 -7.26 -20.63
N ASN A 227 -18.47 -8.23 -21.28
CA ASN A 227 -18.98 -8.99 -22.41
C ASN A 227 -19.57 -10.32 -21.93
N GLN A 228 -20.91 -10.41 -21.91
CA GLN A 228 -21.63 -11.60 -21.43
C GLN A 228 -21.38 -12.87 -22.27
N VAL A 229 -21.09 -12.73 -23.57
CA VAL A 229 -20.90 -13.88 -24.46
C VAL A 229 -19.54 -14.53 -24.23
N LYS A 230 -18.51 -13.71 -23.99
CA LYS A 230 -17.14 -14.17 -23.76
C LYS A 230 -16.80 -14.35 -22.27
N ASN A 231 -17.68 -13.91 -21.37
CA ASN A 231 -17.49 -13.95 -19.92
C ASN A 231 -16.20 -13.24 -19.47
N GLN A 232 -15.96 -12.02 -20.01
CA GLN A 232 -14.79 -11.21 -19.71
C GLN A 232 -15.06 -9.71 -19.88
N TYR A 233 -14.25 -8.87 -19.27
CA TYR A 233 -14.25 -7.42 -19.48
C TYR A 233 -13.40 -7.07 -20.68
N GLU A 234 -13.82 -6.11 -21.51
CA GLU A 234 -13.13 -5.69 -22.73
C GLU A 234 -13.11 -4.16 -22.89
N ALA A 235 -12.01 -3.64 -23.45
CA ALA A 235 -11.89 -2.26 -23.90
C ALA A 235 -11.01 -2.16 -25.14
N VAL A 236 -11.14 -1.03 -25.84
CA VAL A 236 -10.19 -0.58 -26.86
C VAL A 236 -9.59 0.73 -26.38
N HIS A 237 -8.28 0.78 -26.21
CA HIS A 237 -7.56 1.99 -25.88
C HIS A 237 -6.93 2.59 -27.14
N ASP A 238 -7.45 3.72 -27.60
CA ASP A 238 -6.88 4.43 -28.74
C ASP A 238 -5.60 5.15 -28.33
N LEU A 239 -4.51 4.88 -29.05
CA LEU A 239 -3.22 5.52 -28.82
C LEU A 239 -3.23 6.94 -29.39
N LYS A 240 -2.63 7.88 -28.66
CA LYS A 240 -2.55 9.28 -29.11
C LYS A 240 -1.46 9.43 -30.17
N GLU A 241 -1.77 10.20 -31.20
CA GLU A 241 -0.79 10.61 -32.20
C GLU A 241 0.07 11.79 -31.69
N PRO A 242 1.39 11.82 -31.96
CA PRO A 242 2.15 10.79 -32.67
C PRO A 242 2.32 9.51 -31.83
N LEU A 243 2.18 8.33 -32.47
CA LEU A 243 2.39 7.05 -31.79
C LEU A 243 3.78 6.97 -31.17
N GLU A 244 3.83 6.45 -29.95
CA GLU A 244 5.07 6.12 -29.29
C GLU A 244 5.37 4.64 -29.48
N TYR A 245 6.49 4.33 -30.13
CA TYR A 245 6.89 2.94 -30.35
C TYR A 245 7.63 2.36 -29.15
N GLY A 246 7.40 1.08 -28.89
CA GLY A 246 8.00 0.34 -27.80
C GLY A 246 6.96 -0.40 -26.97
N THR A 247 7.40 -0.92 -25.83
CA THR A 247 6.55 -1.76 -24.98
C THR A 247 5.77 -0.88 -24.00
N TYR A 248 4.45 -0.90 -24.15
CA TYR A 248 3.53 -0.28 -23.20
C TYR A 248 3.33 -1.20 -22.01
N THR A 249 3.42 -0.63 -20.81
CA THR A 249 3.09 -1.33 -19.57
C THR A 249 1.58 -1.28 -19.36
N ILE A 250 0.95 -2.46 -19.31
CA ILE A 250 -0.48 -2.58 -19.09
C ILE A 250 -0.75 -2.98 -17.64
N THR A 251 -1.66 -2.27 -16.98
CA THR A 251 -2.11 -2.64 -15.63
C THR A 251 -3.62 -2.53 -15.56
N TYR A 252 -4.26 -3.61 -15.13
CA TYR A 252 -5.69 -3.71 -14.95
C TYR A 252 -6.04 -3.50 -13.48
N PHE A 253 -7.19 -2.88 -13.28
CA PHE A 253 -7.75 -2.59 -11.97
C PHE A 253 -9.24 -2.94 -11.95
N LEU A 254 -9.71 -3.46 -10.82
CA LEU A 254 -11.12 -3.62 -10.53
C LEU A 254 -11.44 -2.89 -9.24
N GLU A 255 -12.58 -2.19 -9.20
CA GLU A 255 -13.15 -1.62 -7.98
C GLU A 255 -14.41 -2.41 -7.64
N GLU A 256 -14.50 -2.84 -6.40
CA GLU A 256 -15.62 -3.56 -5.83
C GLU A 256 -16.71 -2.60 -5.28
N ILE A 257 -17.91 -3.12 -5.07
CA ILE A 257 -19.06 -2.37 -4.52
C ILE A 257 -18.81 -1.81 -3.12
N ASP A 258 -17.93 -2.42 -2.34
CA ASP A 258 -17.52 -1.97 -1.00
C ASP A 258 -16.36 -0.97 -1.03
N GLY A 259 -15.79 -0.70 -2.22
CA GLY A 259 -14.72 0.26 -2.44
C GLY A 259 -13.31 -0.34 -2.49
N ASN A 260 -13.16 -1.67 -2.39
CA ASN A 260 -11.85 -2.30 -2.54
C ASN A 260 -11.36 -2.16 -4.00
N ILE A 261 -10.08 -1.86 -4.19
CA ILE A 261 -9.44 -1.82 -5.52
C ILE A 261 -8.34 -2.86 -5.59
N ILE A 262 -8.35 -3.71 -6.62
CA ILE A 262 -7.38 -4.79 -6.85
C ILE A 262 -6.74 -4.61 -8.22
N SER A 263 -5.46 -4.95 -8.35
CA SER A 263 -4.70 -4.91 -9.60
C SER A 263 -4.23 -6.28 -10.07
N ASN A 264 -3.99 -6.45 -11.37
CA ASN A 264 -3.38 -7.69 -11.90
C ASN A 264 -1.86 -7.76 -11.67
N ALA A 265 -1.21 -6.66 -11.25
CA ALA A 265 0.21 -6.67 -10.92
C ALA A 265 0.50 -7.34 -9.56
N SER A 266 -0.56 -7.72 -8.82
CA SER A 266 -0.50 -8.25 -7.46
C SER A 266 -0.47 -9.79 -7.38
N THR A 267 -0.45 -10.51 -8.50
CA THR A 267 -0.49 -11.99 -8.52
C THR A 267 0.90 -12.61 -8.76
N GLU A 268 1.70 -12.79 -7.70
CA GLU A 268 2.78 -13.78 -7.70
C GLU A 268 2.20 -15.18 -7.40
N SER A 269 2.61 -16.13 -8.23
CA SER A 269 2.27 -17.55 -8.22
C SER A 269 2.52 -18.23 -6.87
N THR A 270 1.49 -18.86 -6.29
CA THR A 270 1.67 -19.93 -5.32
C THR A 270 2.10 -21.20 -6.05
N GLU A 271 3.40 -21.50 -6.07
CA GLU A 271 3.86 -22.87 -6.32
C GLU A 271 3.37 -23.74 -5.14
N GLU A 272 2.48 -24.70 -5.43
CA GLU A 272 2.15 -25.79 -4.50
C GLU A 272 3.39 -26.67 -4.32
N ASP A 273 4.09 -26.48 -3.21
CA ASP A 273 5.12 -27.40 -2.76
C ASP A 273 4.44 -28.65 -2.19
N THR A 274 4.13 -29.62 -3.05
CA THR A 274 3.70 -30.95 -2.63
C THR A 274 4.92 -31.74 -2.17
N ASP A 275 5.36 -31.52 -0.93
CA ASP A 275 6.26 -32.46 -0.28
C ASP A 275 5.45 -33.63 0.30
N GLU A 276 5.52 -34.76 -0.42
CA GLU A 276 5.15 -36.09 0.07
C GLU A 276 5.91 -36.40 1.36
N ILE A 277 5.18 -36.56 2.46
CA ILE A 277 5.70 -37.23 3.65
C ILE A 277 5.35 -38.70 3.53
N THR A 278 6.40 -39.51 3.30
CA THR A 278 6.44 -40.98 3.42
C THR A 278 5.92 -41.51 4.74
#